data_AF-I7GBP7-F1
#
_entry.id   AF-I7GBP7-F1
#
_cell.length_a   1.000
_cell.length_b   1.000
_cell.length_c   1.000
_cell.angle_alpha   90.00
_cell.angle_beta   90.00
_cell.angle_gamma   90.00
#
_symmetry.space_group_name_H-M   'P 1'
#
loop_
_entity.id
_entity.type
_entity.pdbx_description
1 polymer ?
#
loop_
_entity_poly.entity_id
_entity_poly.type
_entity_poly.pdbx_seq_one_letter_code
_entity_poly.pdbx_strand_id
1 'polypeptide(L)'
;MLEASLTGPALNHGRSLPQDSENPLSYSDTRGYISGHRATDARRGGFVVSELSDKKAAATESLRSVGRLDAPPAAKPSRRVKIWATAGGIILAFQIYVWIRWITGPYFTRVDPGPTDPPTFMKIALMMWQIGSPVLFPVAIWWFIIRPWRRERRITLDGMIMVSTGLFFFQDPLLNYINTWCTYNAWAFNMGSWAPHVPGWMSPEKPGAQVAEPLGINVSGYAYGVLLCTILGCWIMRKAQQRWPNLGTKGLIGVAFAWGFVFDFVMEGLVLMPLGMYTFPGAIQSLSINAGTYYQWPIYEGLMWGGVQAALCCLRFFTDDRGRTVVEKGLDNVRGGFAKQQLVRFLAIFAAISASFFTFYIVPAQFMSTHADPWPEDVQKRSYFTSGICGDGTDRPCPHPDLPIPTKHSGYINVDGELVLPEGVEMPAVVPHE
;
A
#
# COMPACT_ATOMS: atom_id res chain seq x y z
N MET A 1 33.68 -9.56 -51.20
CA MET A 1 32.45 -10.37 -51.34
C MET A 1 31.36 -9.58 -50.64
N LEU A 2 30.66 -8.67 -51.33
CA LEU A 2 29.42 -8.87 -52.10
C LEU A 2 28.25 -9.40 -51.25
N GLU A 3 27.31 -8.47 -50.97
CA GLU A 3 25.82 -8.52 -50.94
C GLU A 3 25.10 -9.78 -50.37
N ALA A 4 23.94 -9.72 -49.71
CA ALA A 4 22.78 -8.88 -50.02
C ALA A 4 21.78 -8.76 -48.85
N SER A 5 21.04 -7.64 -48.92
CA SER A 5 19.77 -7.30 -48.26
C SER A 5 18.63 -8.26 -48.64
N LEU A 6 17.65 -8.44 -47.75
CA LEU A 6 16.24 -8.61 -48.14
C LEU A 6 15.27 -8.00 -47.10
N THR A 7 14.35 -7.20 -47.62
CA THR A 7 13.35 -6.36 -46.98
C THR A 7 11.92 -6.90 -47.19
N GLY A 8 11.06 -6.78 -46.18
CA GLY A 8 9.59 -6.60 -46.28
C GLY A 8 8.71 -7.79 -46.73
N PRO A 9 7.38 -7.75 -46.49
CA PRO A 9 6.56 -6.55 -46.69
C PRO A 9 5.56 -6.20 -45.56
N ALA A 10 5.15 -4.93 -45.60
CA ALA A 10 4.00 -4.36 -44.91
C ALA A 10 2.69 -4.71 -45.63
N LEU A 11 1.60 -4.86 -44.88
CA LEU A 11 0.24 -4.84 -45.40
C LEU A 11 -0.57 -3.74 -44.74
N ASN A 12 -1.09 -2.85 -45.58
CA ASN A 12 -1.90 -1.70 -45.25
C ASN A 12 -3.16 -1.82 -46.14
N HIS A 13 -4.35 -1.92 -45.54
CA HIS A 13 -5.60 -1.71 -46.26
C HIS A 13 -6.59 -1.01 -45.33
N GLY A 14 -6.96 0.22 -45.69
CA GLY A 14 -8.17 0.87 -45.20
C GLY A 14 -9.32 0.65 -46.17
N ARG A 15 -10.54 0.46 -45.65
CA ARG A 15 -11.72 1.30 -45.92
C ARG A 15 -13.00 0.77 -45.25
N SER A 16 -13.88 1.75 -44.96
CA SER A 16 -15.35 1.72 -44.79
C SER A 16 -15.98 1.16 -43.50
N LEU A 17 -16.56 2.11 -42.73
CA LEU A 17 -17.72 1.97 -41.84
C LEU A 17 -18.97 1.51 -42.63
N PRO A 18 -19.99 0.95 -41.95
CA PRO A 18 -21.13 1.78 -41.55
C PRO A 18 -21.64 1.57 -40.10
N GLN A 19 -22.42 2.56 -39.71
CA GLN A 19 -23.15 2.83 -38.47
C GLN A 19 -24.30 1.86 -38.13
N ASP A 20 -24.66 1.90 -36.84
CA ASP A 20 -25.97 1.69 -36.20
C ASP A 20 -26.50 0.27 -35.95
N SER A 21 -26.58 -0.08 -34.66
CA SER A 21 -27.86 -0.48 -34.04
C SER A 21 -27.78 -0.39 -32.50
N GLU A 22 -28.70 0.40 -31.95
CA GLU A 22 -28.97 0.71 -30.55
C GLU A 22 -29.44 -0.50 -29.72
N ASN A 23 -29.08 -0.58 -28.42
CA ASN A 23 -29.98 -0.34 -27.28
C ASN A 23 -29.39 -0.77 -25.91
N PRO A 24 -29.91 -0.24 -24.79
CA PRO A 24 -29.13 0.09 -23.60
C PRO A 24 -29.37 -0.87 -22.42
N LEU A 25 -28.40 -0.98 -21.51
CA LEU A 25 -28.63 -1.57 -20.20
C LEU A 25 -28.12 -0.66 -19.06
N SER A 26 -29.12 -0.14 -18.35
CA SER A 26 -29.19 0.13 -16.91
C SER A 26 -28.14 1.05 -16.28
N TYR A 27 -28.52 2.33 -16.26
CA TYR A 27 -27.94 3.38 -15.45
C TYR A 27 -28.30 3.14 -13.97
N SER A 28 -27.35 2.65 -13.16
CA SER A 28 -27.51 2.63 -11.70
C SER A 28 -27.13 3.99 -11.11
N ASP A 29 -28.17 4.65 -10.62
CA ASP A 29 -28.24 5.97 -10.01
C ASP A 29 -27.16 6.26 -8.95
N THR A 30 -26.38 7.32 -9.18
CA THR A 30 -25.47 7.93 -8.19
C THR A 30 -25.85 9.40 -7.94
N ARG A 31 -27.15 9.73 -7.97
CA ARG A 31 -27.64 11.01 -7.43
C ARG A 31 -27.88 10.92 -5.94
N GLY A 32 -26.81 11.11 -5.17
CA GLY A 32 -26.87 11.21 -3.71
C GLY A 32 -25.72 12.00 -3.12
N TYR A 33 -25.09 12.87 -3.89
CA TYR A 33 -24.08 13.80 -3.43
C TYR A 33 -24.35 15.16 -4.05
N ILE A 34 -24.37 16.20 -3.21
CA ILE A 34 -24.60 17.64 -3.49
C ILE A 34 -26.05 18.12 -3.29
N SER A 35 -26.32 18.69 -2.11
CA SER A 35 -27.17 19.88 -2.00
C SER A 35 -26.85 20.64 -0.71
N GLY A 36 -26.43 21.90 -0.88
CA GLY A 36 -26.12 22.84 0.19
C GLY A 36 -26.23 24.29 -0.31
N HIS A 37 -27.43 24.85 -0.13
CA HIS A 37 -27.80 26.28 -0.04
C HIS A 37 -27.60 27.26 -1.22
N ARG A 38 -28.73 27.80 -1.70
CA ARG A 38 -28.95 29.25 -1.84
C ARG A 38 -30.44 29.66 -1.90
N ALA A 39 -30.76 30.70 -1.10
CA ALA A 39 -31.72 31.80 -1.29
C ALA A 39 -33.26 31.60 -1.27
N THR A 40 -33.87 32.19 -0.23
CA THR A 40 -34.98 33.20 -0.20
C THR A 40 -35.52 33.65 -1.59
N ASP A 41 -36.81 33.88 -1.85
CA ASP A 41 -37.75 34.80 -1.17
C ASP A 41 -39.18 34.74 -1.83
N ALA A 42 -40.18 35.26 -1.13
CA ALA A 42 -41.38 35.99 -1.61
C ALA A 42 -42.54 35.36 -2.45
N ARG A 43 -43.74 35.50 -1.84
CA ARG A 43 -45.00 36.11 -2.34
C ARG A 43 -46.26 35.24 -2.53
N ARG A 44 -47.22 35.60 -1.67
CA ARG A 44 -48.70 35.54 -1.76
C ARG A 44 -49.28 35.81 -3.14
N GLY A 45 -50.42 35.16 -3.41
CA GLY A 45 -51.46 35.64 -4.32
C GLY A 45 -52.57 34.58 -4.48
N GLY A 46 -53.70 34.76 -3.79
CA GLY A 46 -54.91 33.96 -4.00
C GLY A 46 -55.84 34.62 -5.03
N PHE A 47 -56.67 33.81 -5.70
CA PHE A 47 -58.01 34.21 -6.15
C PHE A 47 -58.87 32.96 -6.46
N VAL A 48 -60.17 33.22 -6.60
CA VAL A 48 -61.34 32.43 -6.16
C VAL A 48 -62.18 31.95 -7.36
N VAL A 49 -62.61 30.67 -7.29
CA VAL A 49 -63.91 30.03 -7.65
C VAL A 49 -64.60 30.28 -9.01
N SER A 50 -64.98 29.19 -9.69
CA SER A 50 -66.35 29.01 -10.22
C SER A 50 -66.70 27.51 -10.35
N GLU A 51 -67.89 27.17 -9.87
CA GLU A 51 -68.51 25.84 -9.76
C GLU A 51 -69.04 25.31 -11.10
N LEU A 52 -69.17 23.98 -11.22
CA LEU A 52 -70.35 23.36 -11.82
C LEU A 52 -70.57 21.94 -11.27
N SER A 53 -71.70 21.86 -10.57
CA SER A 53 -72.44 20.73 -10.02
C SER A 53 -72.44 19.44 -10.85
N ASP A 54 -72.25 18.30 -10.18
CA ASP A 54 -73.19 17.17 -10.32
C ASP A 54 -73.26 16.29 -9.07
N LYS A 55 -74.49 16.12 -8.59
CA LYS A 55 -74.87 15.35 -7.39
C LYS A 55 -74.90 13.85 -7.70
N LYS A 56 -74.27 13.02 -6.84
CA LYS A 56 -74.83 11.71 -6.48
C LYS A 56 -74.34 11.20 -5.13
N ALA A 57 -75.33 10.96 -4.27
CA ALA A 57 -75.43 10.03 -3.14
C ALA A 57 -74.24 9.87 -2.17
N ALA A 58 -74.50 10.26 -0.92
CA ALA A 58 -73.69 10.00 0.25
C ALA A 58 -73.49 8.48 0.48
N ALA A 59 -72.22 8.08 0.57
CA ALA A 59 -71.79 6.85 1.23
C ALA A 59 -70.76 7.25 2.30
N THR A 60 -71.11 6.98 3.56
CA THR A 60 -70.29 7.28 4.73
C THR A 60 -69.10 6.35 4.77
N GLU A 61 -67.97 6.74 4.19
CA GLU A 61 -66.70 6.03 4.35
C GLU A 61 -65.79 6.76 5.32
N SER A 62 -65.32 6.00 6.31
CA SER A 62 -64.45 6.42 7.40
C SER A 62 -63.17 7.06 6.86
N LEU A 63 -62.89 8.29 7.29
CA LEU A 63 -61.57 8.91 7.23
C LEU A 63 -60.55 8.04 7.99
N ARG A 64 -59.97 7.06 7.30
CA ARG A 64 -58.79 6.33 7.74
C ARG A 64 -57.62 6.66 6.83
N SER A 65 -56.63 7.30 7.45
CA SER A 65 -55.23 7.31 7.05
C SER A 65 -54.95 7.96 5.69
N VAL A 66 -54.83 9.29 5.71
CA VAL A 66 -53.91 10.01 4.81
C VAL A 66 -52.57 9.26 4.84
N GLY A 67 -52.19 8.71 3.69
CA GLY A 67 -50.97 7.93 3.52
C GLY A 67 -49.79 8.68 4.11
N ARG A 68 -49.10 8.03 5.05
CA ARG A 68 -47.71 8.36 5.34
C ARG A 68 -46.98 8.29 4.00
N LEU A 69 -46.47 9.42 3.54
CA LEU A 69 -45.42 9.48 2.53
C LEU A 69 -44.43 8.36 2.84
N ASP A 70 -44.26 7.46 1.86
CA ASP A 70 -43.34 6.33 1.96
C ASP A 70 -42.00 6.83 2.48
N ALA A 71 -41.70 6.48 3.73
CA ALA A 71 -40.36 6.64 4.25
C ALA A 71 -39.44 5.86 3.30
N PRO A 72 -38.34 6.46 2.81
CA PRO A 72 -37.42 5.76 1.93
C PRO A 72 -37.05 4.43 2.58
N PRO A 73 -37.02 3.31 1.83
CA PRO A 73 -36.79 1.99 2.37
C PRO A 73 -35.54 2.04 3.25
N ALA A 74 -35.70 1.66 4.53
CA ALA A 74 -34.61 1.67 5.49
C ALA A 74 -33.40 0.95 4.87
N ALA A 75 -32.36 1.71 4.56
CA ALA A 75 -31.21 1.21 3.83
C ALA A 75 -30.68 -0.05 4.55
N LYS A 76 -30.57 -1.16 3.82
CA LYS A 76 -30.12 -2.44 4.38
C LYS A 76 -28.85 -2.21 5.20
N PRO A 77 -28.76 -2.72 6.43
CA PRO A 77 -27.62 -2.47 7.30
C PRO A 77 -26.34 -3.01 6.64
N SER A 78 -25.45 -2.11 6.22
CA SER A 78 -24.17 -2.46 5.62
C SER A 78 -23.35 -3.30 6.59
N ARG A 79 -22.94 -4.51 6.18
CA ARG A 79 -22.04 -5.39 6.94
C ARG A 79 -20.56 -5.10 6.69
N ARG A 80 -20.23 -4.11 5.83
CA ARG A 80 -18.86 -3.82 5.38
C ARG A 80 -17.89 -3.62 6.52
N VAL A 81 -18.24 -2.79 7.51
CA VAL A 81 -17.37 -2.53 8.67
C VAL A 81 -17.03 -3.79 9.45
N LYS A 82 -17.96 -4.75 9.56
CA LYS A 82 -17.70 -6.01 10.27
C LYS A 82 -16.73 -6.88 9.50
N ILE A 83 -16.87 -6.96 8.17
CA ILE A 83 -15.96 -7.73 7.30
C ILE A 83 -14.53 -7.17 7.40
N TRP A 84 -14.38 -5.86 7.20
CA TRP A 84 -13.08 -5.19 7.29
C TRP A 84 -12.48 -5.28 8.70
N ALA A 85 -13.28 -5.11 9.75
CA ALA A 85 -12.79 -5.24 11.12
C ALA A 85 -12.38 -6.68 11.46
N THR A 86 -13.10 -7.69 10.97
CA THR A 86 -12.70 -9.10 11.12
C THR A 86 -11.39 -9.37 10.39
N ALA A 87 -11.24 -8.91 9.15
CA ALA A 87 -9.98 -9.02 8.41
C ALA A 87 -8.83 -8.33 9.15
N GLY A 88 -9.04 -7.11 9.66
CA GLY A 88 -8.04 -6.38 10.43
C GLY A 88 -7.67 -7.08 11.74
N GLY A 89 -8.64 -7.69 12.42
CA GLY A 89 -8.39 -8.49 13.61
C GLY A 89 -7.54 -9.74 13.32
N ILE A 90 -7.81 -10.42 12.20
CA ILE A 90 -7.02 -11.59 11.76
C ILE A 90 -5.59 -11.17 11.41
N ILE A 91 -5.43 -10.10 10.61
CA ILE A 91 -4.12 -9.57 10.24
C ILE A 91 -3.34 -9.18 11.51
N LEU A 92 -3.95 -8.42 12.41
CA LEU A 92 -3.28 -7.98 13.64
C LEU A 92 -2.89 -9.16 14.55
N ALA A 93 -3.76 -10.16 14.69
CA ALA A 93 -3.45 -11.36 15.47
C ALA A 93 -2.26 -12.14 14.85
N PHE A 94 -2.24 -12.26 13.53
CA PHE A 94 -1.13 -12.88 12.80
C PHE A 94 0.18 -12.10 12.98
N GLN A 95 0.14 -10.77 12.86
CA GLN A 95 1.30 -9.91 13.10
C GLN A 95 1.89 -10.10 14.51
N ILE A 96 1.03 -10.07 15.52
CA ILE A 96 1.42 -10.28 16.92
C ILE A 96 2.06 -11.66 17.10
N TYR A 97 1.45 -12.71 16.54
CA TYR A 97 2.01 -14.07 16.60
C TYR A 97 3.41 -14.14 15.99
N VAL A 98 3.60 -13.58 14.79
CA VAL A 98 4.88 -13.59 14.08
C VAL A 98 5.94 -12.78 14.83
N TRP A 99 5.61 -11.60 15.34
CA TRP A 99 6.56 -10.80 16.14
C TRP A 99 6.94 -11.47 17.45
N ILE A 100 6.00 -12.10 18.16
CA ILE A 100 6.32 -12.86 19.38
C ILE A 100 7.30 -13.99 19.03
N ARG A 101 7.03 -14.74 17.95
CA ARG A 101 7.90 -15.84 17.50
C ARG A 101 9.29 -15.36 17.08
N TRP A 102 9.37 -14.19 16.45
CA TRP A 102 10.63 -13.56 16.08
C TRP A 102 11.43 -13.16 17.31
N ILE A 103 10.86 -12.34 18.20
CA ILE A 103 11.55 -11.81 19.40
C ILE A 103 12.03 -12.93 20.32
N THR A 104 11.29 -14.04 20.40
CA THR A 104 11.65 -15.20 21.22
C THR A 104 12.47 -16.25 20.47
N GLY A 105 12.70 -16.06 19.17
CA GLY A 105 13.36 -17.00 18.27
C GLY A 105 14.81 -16.61 17.94
N PRO A 106 15.52 -17.48 17.21
CA PRO A 106 16.93 -17.26 16.89
C PRO A 106 17.17 -16.14 15.87
N TYR A 107 16.13 -15.72 15.13
CA TYR A 107 16.23 -14.66 14.12
C TYR A 107 16.20 -13.25 14.73
N PHE A 108 15.90 -13.09 16.03
CA PHE A 108 16.09 -11.83 16.75
C PHE A 108 17.57 -11.65 17.11
N THR A 109 18.39 -11.45 16.08
CA THR A 109 19.83 -11.26 16.21
C THR A 109 20.27 -10.16 15.26
N ARG A 110 21.27 -9.38 15.67
CA ARG A 110 21.79 -8.28 14.87
C ARG A 110 22.44 -8.83 13.59
N VAL A 111 22.13 -8.19 12.48
CA VAL A 111 22.83 -8.40 11.20
C VAL A 111 24.02 -7.44 11.15
N ASP A 112 25.21 -7.99 10.90
CA ASP A 112 26.46 -7.23 10.86
C ASP A 112 26.60 -6.50 9.50
N PRO A 113 27.01 -5.22 9.47
CA PRO A 113 27.29 -4.50 8.23
C PRO A 113 28.49 -5.04 7.44
N GLY A 114 29.28 -5.95 8.01
CA GLY A 114 30.44 -6.54 7.37
C GLY A 114 31.66 -5.61 7.34
N PRO A 115 32.71 -5.99 6.59
CA PRO A 115 34.02 -5.35 6.68
C PRO A 115 34.11 -3.96 6.06
N THR A 116 33.18 -3.58 5.17
CA THR A 116 33.20 -2.27 4.53
C THR A 116 32.47 -1.25 5.38
N ASP A 117 33.13 -0.12 5.65
CA ASP A 117 32.58 0.93 6.48
C ASP A 117 31.79 1.95 5.62
N PRO A 118 30.53 2.29 5.95
CA PRO A 118 29.79 3.30 5.21
C PRO A 118 30.49 4.67 5.23
N PRO A 119 30.46 5.42 4.12
CA PRO A 119 30.95 6.80 4.10
C PRO A 119 30.31 7.67 5.19
N THR A 120 31.05 8.68 5.67
CA THR A 120 30.60 9.57 6.75
C THR A 120 29.25 10.23 6.49
N PHE A 121 28.97 10.64 5.25
CA PHE A 121 27.69 11.27 4.92
C PHE A 121 26.50 10.28 5.09
N MET A 122 26.69 9.00 4.75
CA MET A 122 25.67 7.96 4.96
C MET A 122 25.44 7.74 6.45
N LYS A 123 26.52 7.65 7.24
CA LYS A 123 26.42 7.52 8.71
C LYS A 123 25.65 8.67 9.33
N ILE A 124 25.95 9.91 8.94
CA ILE A 124 25.23 11.10 9.42
C ILE A 124 23.74 11.01 9.05
N ALA A 125 23.42 10.63 7.82
CA ALA A 125 22.04 10.48 7.38
C ALA A 125 21.31 9.37 8.14
N LEU A 126 21.91 8.18 8.25
CA LEU A 126 21.37 7.05 9.00
C LEU A 126 21.14 7.42 10.47
N MET A 127 22.09 8.12 11.11
CA MET A 127 21.91 8.62 12.48
C MET A 127 20.78 9.64 12.58
N MET A 128 20.68 10.58 11.62
CA MET A 128 19.62 11.58 11.58
C MET A 128 18.24 10.92 11.54
N TRP A 129 18.05 9.90 10.69
CA TRP A 129 16.77 9.20 10.59
C TRP A 129 16.52 8.27 11.77
N GLN A 130 17.53 7.50 12.17
CA GLN A 130 17.44 6.51 13.25
C GLN A 130 17.20 7.15 14.62
N ILE A 131 17.68 8.37 14.85
CA ILE A 131 17.47 9.10 16.10
C ILE A 131 16.34 10.12 15.93
N GLY A 132 16.39 10.93 14.88
CA GLY A 132 15.45 12.02 14.66
C GLY A 132 14.01 11.54 14.48
N SER A 133 13.80 10.46 13.72
CA SER A 133 12.44 9.96 13.48
C SER A 133 11.80 9.39 14.76
N PRO A 134 12.48 8.55 15.57
CA PRO A 134 11.98 8.15 16.89
C PRO A 134 11.80 9.30 17.88
N VAL A 135 12.65 10.34 17.85
CA VAL A 135 12.51 11.50 18.75
C VAL A 135 11.27 12.34 18.39
N LEU A 136 10.96 12.49 17.10
CA LEU A 136 9.75 13.17 16.65
C LEU A 136 8.48 12.34 16.85
N PHE A 137 8.61 11.02 17.00
CA PHE A 137 7.46 10.12 17.09
C PHE A 137 6.56 10.40 18.32
N PRO A 138 7.06 10.63 19.55
CA PRO A 138 6.25 11.12 20.67
C PRO A 138 5.49 12.42 20.39
N VAL A 139 6.08 13.34 19.62
CA VAL A 139 5.41 14.59 19.22
C VAL A 139 4.24 14.29 18.27
N ALA A 140 4.44 13.38 17.31
CA ALA A 140 3.38 12.91 16.43
C ALA A 140 2.25 12.20 17.20
N ILE A 141 2.58 11.30 18.14
CA ILE A 141 1.62 10.67 19.04
C ILE A 141 0.84 11.71 19.84
N TRP A 142 1.53 12.71 20.39
CA TRP A 142 0.88 13.77 21.13
C TRP A 142 -0.07 14.58 20.25
N TRP A 143 0.35 14.94 19.03
CA TRP A 143 -0.41 15.80 18.13
C TRP A 143 -1.62 15.10 17.50
N PHE A 144 -1.46 13.86 17.03
CA PHE A 144 -2.48 13.13 16.28
C PHE A 144 -3.37 12.22 17.15
N ILE A 145 -2.89 11.77 18.30
CA ILE A 145 -3.64 10.87 19.19
C ILE A 145 -4.01 11.56 20.51
N ILE A 146 -3.03 11.98 21.32
CA ILE A 146 -3.29 12.40 22.71
C ILE A 146 -4.08 13.72 22.76
N ARG A 147 -3.67 14.73 21.99
CA ARG A 147 -4.31 16.06 21.98
C ARG A 147 -5.76 15.99 21.48
N PRO A 148 -6.08 15.34 20.34
CA PRO A 148 -7.46 15.18 19.91
C PRO A 148 -8.28 14.32 20.88
N TRP A 149 -7.69 13.27 21.46
CA TRP A 149 -8.39 12.47 22.46
C TRP A 149 -8.75 13.29 23.70
N ARG A 150 -7.85 14.14 24.21
CA ARG A 150 -8.14 15.02 25.35
C ARG A 150 -9.18 16.11 25.03
N ARG A 151 -9.17 16.66 23.81
CA ARG A 151 -10.08 17.75 23.40
C ARG A 151 -11.46 17.27 22.96
N GLU A 152 -11.51 16.20 22.18
CA GLU A 152 -12.72 15.74 21.48
C GLU A 152 -13.25 14.42 22.04
N ARG A 153 -12.53 13.80 23.01
CA ARG A 153 -12.85 12.49 23.60
C ARG A 153 -13.00 11.36 22.57
N ARG A 154 -12.35 11.50 21.41
CA ARG A 154 -12.36 10.51 20.32
C ARG A 154 -10.99 10.41 19.64
N ILE A 155 -10.73 9.26 19.03
CA ILE A 155 -9.58 9.09 18.14
C ILE A 155 -9.98 9.56 16.75
N THR A 156 -9.21 10.48 16.18
CA THR A 156 -9.45 11.04 14.85
C THR A 156 -9.07 10.04 13.77
N LEU A 157 -9.56 10.27 12.54
CA LEU A 157 -9.17 9.45 11.39
C LEU A 157 -7.64 9.50 11.19
N ASP A 158 -7.02 10.68 11.32
CA ASP A 158 -5.57 10.84 11.20
C ASP A 158 -4.82 10.01 12.25
N GLY A 159 -5.29 9.99 13.51
CA GLY A 159 -4.71 9.14 14.55
C GLY A 159 -4.85 7.64 14.23
N MET A 160 -5.99 7.22 13.69
CA MET A 160 -6.19 5.81 13.26
C MET A 160 -5.33 5.44 12.06
N ILE A 161 -5.17 6.35 11.09
CA ILE A 161 -4.27 6.15 9.94
C ILE A 161 -2.84 6.04 10.46
N MET A 162 -2.37 6.93 11.34
CA MET A 162 -0.99 6.89 11.88
C MET A 162 -0.65 5.55 12.53
N VAL A 163 -1.56 5.02 13.37
CA VAL A 163 -1.36 3.71 14.02
C VAL A 163 -1.43 2.59 12.98
N SER A 164 -2.35 2.68 12.04
CA SER A 164 -2.48 1.69 10.97
C SER A 164 -1.25 1.66 10.06
N THR A 165 -0.66 2.82 9.77
CA THR A 165 0.55 2.94 8.97
C THR A 165 1.77 2.42 9.69
N GLY A 166 1.88 2.68 10.99
CA GLY A 166 2.92 2.07 11.83
C GLY A 166 2.81 0.55 11.96
N LEU A 167 1.60 -0.01 11.91
CA LEU A 167 1.39 -1.47 12.00
C LEU A 167 1.54 -2.18 10.65
N PHE A 168 1.22 -1.55 9.51
CA PHE A 168 1.41 -2.23 8.23
C PHE A 168 2.89 -2.39 7.87
N PHE A 169 3.82 -1.63 8.48
CA PHE A 169 5.27 -1.84 8.39
C PHE A 169 5.67 -3.31 8.53
N PHE A 170 4.90 -4.12 9.27
CA PHE A 170 5.02 -5.58 9.26
C PHE A 170 5.20 -6.22 7.86
N GLN A 171 4.61 -5.63 6.83
CA GLN A 171 4.64 -6.11 5.46
C GLN A 171 5.91 -5.72 4.69
N ASP A 172 6.72 -4.80 5.21
CA ASP A 172 7.89 -4.26 4.51
C ASP A 172 8.92 -5.34 4.12
N PRO A 173 9.30 -6.30 5.00
CA PRO A 173 10.17 -7.40 4.59
C PRO A 173 9.56 -8.27 3.48
N LEU A 174 8.23 -8.28 3.29
CA LEU A 174 7.59 -9.11 2.27
C LEU A 174 8.02 -8.76 0.84
N LEU A 175 8.68 -7.61 0.63
CA LEU A 175 9.43 -7.30 -0.59
C LEU A 175 10.44 -8.38 -0.96
N ASN A 176 10.94 -9.12 0.03
CA ASN A 176 11.94 -10.16 -0.13
C ASN A 176 11.35 -11.57 -0.02
N TYR A 177 10.04 -11.78 -0.26
CA TYR A 177 9.40 -13.08 -0.02
C TYR A 177 9.88 -14.19 -0.95
N ILE A 178 9.95 -13.92 -2.26
CA ILE A 178 10.39 -14.89 -3.28
C ILE A 178 11.91 -14.83 -3.51
N ASN A 179 12.43 -13.61 -3.66
CA ASN A 179 13.82 -13.30 -3.92
C ASN A 179 14.14 -11.96 -3.23
N THR A 180 15.41 -11.71 -2.92
CA THR A 180 15.85 -10.48 -2.27
C THR A 180 15.83 -9.33 -3.27
N TRP A 181 14.78 -8.51 -3.20
CA TRP A 181 14.53 -7.37 -4.07
C TRP A 181 14.99 -6.04 -3.48
N CYS A 182 14.91 -5.88 -2.15
CA CYS A 182 15.30 -4.67 -1.41
C CYS A 182 16.15 -5.05 -0.18
N THR A 183 17.23 -4.31 0.06
CA THR A 183 18.03 -4.46 1.29
C THR A 183 18.27 -3.13 1.97
N TYR A 184 18.18 -3.13 3.30
CA TYR A 184 18.54 -1.98 4.12
C TYR A 184 20.04 -1.94 4.40
N ASN A 185 20.51 -0.74 4.75
CA ASN A 185 21.86 -0.57 5.26
C ASN A 185 21.97 -1.18 6.67
N ALA A 186 22.66 -2.30 6.78
CA ALA A 186 22.85 -3.05 8.03
C ALA A 186 23.67 -2.31 9.09
N TRP A 187 24.26 -1.14 8.77
CA TRP A 187 24.88 -0.27 9.76
C TRP A 187 23.86 0.34 10.73
N ALA A 188 22.63 0.61 10.25
CA ALA A 188 21.55 1.08 11.10
C ALA A 188 21.20 0.04 12.17
N PHE A 189 20.71 0.49 13.32
CA PHE A 189 20.28 -0.43 14.37
C PHE A 189 19.16 -1.35 13.89
N ASN A 190 19.45 -2.65 13.91
CA ASN A 190 18.57 -3.71 13.47
C ASN A 190 18.71 -4.93 14.40
N MET A 191 17.70 -5.80 14.41
CA MET A 191 17.72 -7.12 15.07
C MET A 191 17.29 -8.21 14.09
N GLY A 192 17.70 -8.06 12.83
CA GLY A 192 17.20 -8.89 11.73
C GLY A 192 15.75 -8.58 11.37
N SER A 193 15.05 -9.56 10.79
CA SER A 193 13.65 -9.42 10.38
C SER A 193 12.80 -10.59 10.92
N TRP A 194 11.49 -10.40 10.99
CA TRP A 194 10.53 -11.47 11.31
C TRP A 194 10.14 -12.30 10.09
N ALA A 195 10.70 -11.99 8.91
CA ALA A 195 10.29 -12.53 7.62
C ALA A 195 10.34 -14.07 7.54
N PRO A 196 11.34 -14.76 8.10
CA PRO A 196 11.42 -16.24 8.11
C PRO A 196 10.26 -16.95 8.82
N HIS A 197 9.48 -16.23 9.63
CA HIS A 197 8.32 -16.75 10.34
C HIS A 197 7.01 -16.55 9.58
N VAL A 198 7.03 -15.82 8.47
CA VAL A 198 5.88 -15.68 7.57
C VAL A 198 5.67 -17.02 6.84
N PRO A 199 4.43 -17.57 6.81
CA PRO A 199 4.15 -18.82 6.11
C PRO A 199 4.55 -18.75 4.63
N GLY A 200 5.22 -19.81 4.16
CA GLY A 200 5.64 -19.96 2.76
C GLY A 200 6.83 -19.11 2.34
N TRP A 201 7.51 -18.43 3.27
CA TRP A 201 8.73 -17.65 3.00
C TRP A 201 9.74 -18.45 2.17
N MET A 202 10.13 -17.93 1.01
CA MET A 202 10.98 -18.66 0.05
C MET A 202 12.43 -18.22 0.14
N SER A 203 12.70 -16.92 0.30
CA SER A 203 14.07 -16.39 0.32
C SER A 203 14.94 -17.02 1.41
N PRO A 204 16.20 -17.36 1.08
CA PRO A 204 17.01 -18.21 1.94
C PRO A 204 17.74 -17.37 3.01
N GLU A 205 17.09 -17.19 4.16
CA GLU A 205 17.65 -16.43 5.30
C GLU A 205 18.21 -17.35 6.40
N LYS A 206 19.23 -16.86 7.13
CA LYS A 206 19.80 -17.51 8.32
C LYS A 206 19.93 -16.47 9.45
N PRO A 207 19.92 -16.86 10.73
CA PRO A 207 20.19 -15.93 11.82
C PRO A 207 21.49 -15.15 11.61
N GLY A 208 21.41 -13.82 11.57
CA GLY A 208 22.54 -12.92 11.33
C GLY A 208 22.87 -12.66 9.85
N ALA A 209 22.22 -13.38 8.93
CA ALA A 209 22.34 -13.24 7.48
C ALA A 209 20.92 -13.21 6.86
N GLN A 210 20.28 -12.06 6.97
CA GLN A 210 18.88 -11.81 6.65
C GLN A 210 18.67 -10.32 6.42
N VAL A 211 17.48 -9.91 6.00
CA VAL A 211 17.15 -8.48 5.85
C VAL A 211 17.32 -7.75 7.19
N ALA A 212 18.11 -6.68 7.17
CA ALA A 212 18.47 -5.90 8.35
C ALA A 212 17.46 -4.77 8.64
N GLU A 213 16.27 -5.11 9.13
CA GLU A 213 15.19 -4.13 9.36
C GLU A 213 15.60 -2.98 10.32
N PRO A 214 15.64 -1.72 9.85
CA PRO A 214 16.02 -0.58 10.67
C PRO A 214 14.83 -0.13 11.53
N LEU A 215 14.57 -0.87 12.63
CA LEU A 215 13.37 -0.71 13.46
C LEU A 215 13.09 0.74 13.90
N GLY A 216 14.15 1.50 14.25
CA GLY A 216 14.01 2.90 14.64
C GLY A 216 13.50 3.78 13.50
N ILE A 217 14.03 3.59 12.29
CA ILE A 217 13.68 4.36 11.10
C ILE A 217 12.29 3.94 10.62
N ASN A 218 12.07 2.65 10.41
CA ASN A 218 10.87 2.16 9.75
C ASN A 218 9.63 2.34 10.62
N VAL A 219 9.63 1.95 11.90
CA VAL A 219 8.41 2.06 12.74
C VAL A 219 7.90 3.49 12.82
N SER A 220 8.81 4.45 13.05
CA SER A 220 8.44 5.86 13.21
C SER A 220 8.17 6.52 11.85
N GLY A 221 9.00 6.27 10.84
CA GLY A 221 8.85 6.77 9.47
C GLY A 221 7.54 6.31 8.81
N TYR A 222 7.19 5.02 8.92
CA TYR A 222 5.93 4.50 8.42
C TYR A 222 4.72 5.07 9.17
N ALA A 223 4.80 5.19 10.50
CA ALA A 223 3.68 5.69 11.30
C ALA A 223 3.31 7.14 10.93
N TYR A 224 4.22 8.10 11.09
CA TYR A 224 3.87 9.50 10.87
C TYR A 224 4.31 10.02 9.49
N GLY A 225 5.40 9.53 8.90
CA GLY A 225 5.88 9.99 7.59
C GLY A 225 4.88 9.70 6.48
N VAL A 226 4.37 8.47 6.40
CA VAL A 226 3.34 8.08 5.42
C VAL A 226 2.04 8.89 5.62
N LEU A 227 1.64 9.11 6.88
CA LEU A 227 0.49 9.97 7.19
C LEU A 227 0.71 11.41 6.70
N LEU A 228 1.88 12.01 6.96
CA LEU A 228 2.19 13.37 6.51
C LEU A 228 2.18 13.48 4.98
N CYS A 229 2.74 12.48 4.28
CA CYS A 229 2.65 12.38 2.83
C CYS A 229 1.18 12.30 2.36
N THR A 230 0.34 11.51 3.04
CA THR A 230 -1.09 11.39 2.75
C THR A 230 -1.83 12.71 2.98
N ILE A 231 -1.52 13.44 4.06
CA ILE A 231 -2.10 14.75 4.37
C ILE A 231 -1.75 15.75 3.27
N LEU A 232 -0.50 15.75 2.82
CA LEU A 232 -0.02 16.62 1.75
C LEU A 232 -0.67 16.26 0.41
N GLY A 233 -0.78 14.97 0.07
CA GLY A 233 -1.50 14.50 -1.12
C GLY A 233 -2.97 14.94 -1.10
N CYS A 234 -3.66 14.82 0.04
CA CYS A 234 -5.01 15.35 0.19
C CYS A 234 -5.07 16.88 0.02
N TRP A 235 -4.04 17.63 0.41
CA TRP A 235 -3.96 19.07 0.18
C TRP A 235 -3.79 19.40 -1.32
N ILE A 236 -2.96 18.64 -2.03
CA ILE A 236 -2.78 18.76 -3.48
C ILE A 236 -4.09 18.44 -4.22
N MET A 237 -4.80 17.37 -3.84
CA MET A 237 -6.12 17.05 -4.37
C MET A 237 -7.11 18.21 -4.18
N ARG A 238 -7.13 18.85 -2.99
CA ARG A 238 -7.98 20.03 -2.73
C ARG A 238 -7.59 21.20 -3.64
N LYS A 239 -6.29 21.45 -3.84
CA LYS A 239 -5.80 22.51 -4.74
C LYS A 239 -6.14 22.24 -6.20
N ALA A 240 -6.03 21.00 -6.65
CA ALA A 240 -6.42 20.58 -7.98
C ALA A 240 -7.93 20.78 -8.18
N GLN A 241 -8.77 20.41 -7.21
CA GLN A 241 -10.22 20.63 -7.28
C GLN A 241 -10.60 22.12 -7.31
N GLN A 242 -9.86 22.97 -6.58
CA GLN A 242 -10.06 24.43 -6.61
C GLN A 242 -9.68 25.03 -7.97
N ARG A 243 -8.61 24.52 -8.60
CA ARG A 243 -8.15 24.99 -9.91
C ARG A 243 -9.01 24.45 -11.05
N TRP A 244 -9.48 23.21 -10.94
CA TRP A 244 -10.29 22.51 -11.94
C TRP A 244 -11.58 21.97 -11.29
N PRO A 245 -12.64 22.80 -11.18
CA PRO A 245 -13.89 22.40 -10.53
C PRO A 245 -14.60 21.20 -11.19
N ASN A 246 -14.36 20.98 -12.48
CA ASN A 246 -14.92 19.87 -13.25
C ASN A 246 -14.14 18.55 -13.06
N LEU A 247 -13.09 18.54 -12.22
CA LEU A 247 -12.30 17.35 -11.95
C LEU A 247 -13.10 16.36 -11.11
N GLY A 248 -13.65 15.34 -11.76
CA GLY A 248 -14.37 14.26 -11.08
C GLY A 248 -13.47 13.36 -10.22
N THR A 249 -14.07 12.41 -9.52
CA THR A 249 -13.38 11.48 -8.59
C THR A 249 -12.18 10.78 -9.23
N LYS A 250 -12.32 10.29 -10.47
CA LYS A 250 -11.22 9.62 -11.20
C LYS A 250 -10.03 10.55 -11.43
N GLY A 251 -10.29 11.82 -11.73
CA GLY A 251 -9.24 12.83 -11.90
C GLY A 251 -8.51 13.11 -10.59
N LEU A 252 -9.23 13.18 -9.47
CA LEU A 252 -8.62 13.33 -8.15
C LEU A 252 -7.77 12.12 -7.73
N ILE A 253 -8.23 10.90 -8.05
CA ILE A 253 -7.42 9.68 -7.86
C ILE A 253 -6.13 9.77 -8.68
N GLY A 254 -6.22 10.17 -9.95
CA GLY A 254 -5.05 10.37 -10.81
C GLY A 254 -4.08 11.42 -10.27
N VAL A 255 -4.58 12.52 -9.69
CA VAL A 255 -3.75 13.54 -9.01
C VAL A 255 -3.04 12.95 -7.80
N ALA A 256 -3.74 12.15 -6.98
CA ALA A 256 -3.15 11.51 -5.81
C ALA A 256 -2.06 10.49 -6.20
N PHE A 257 -2.29 9.74 -7.27
CA PHE A 257 -1.32 8.79 -7.83
C PHE A 257 -0.07 9.51 -8.35
N ALA A 258 -0.25 10.56 -9.17
CA ALA A 258 0.85 11.34 -9.70
C ALA A 258 1.65 12.04 -8.59
N TRP A 259 0.96 12.55 -7.56
CA TRP A 259 1.62 13.07 -6.36
C TRP A 259 2.47 12.00 -5.68
N GLY A 260 1.91 10.83 -5.41
CA GLY A 260 2.61 9.73 -4.75
C GLY A 260 3.88 9.34 -5.51
N PHE A 261 3.76 9.15 -6.83
CA PHE A 261 4.90 8.85 -7.71
C PHE A 261 6.00 9.93 -7.65
N VAL A 262 5.64 11.21 -7.80
CA VAL A 262 6.62 12.30 -7.82
C VAL A 262 7.26 12.50 -6.45
N PHE A 263 6.47 12.41 -5.38
CA PHE A 263 6.98 12.52 -4.02
C PHE A 263 7.95 11.38 -3.70
N ASP A 264 7.60 10.17 -4.12
CA ASP A 264 8.44 9.00 -3.95
C ASP A 264 9.76 9.16 -4.71
N PHE A 265 9.74 9.51 -6.00
CA PHE A 265 10.96 9.79 -6.75
C PHE A 265 11.87 10.84 -6.08
N VAL A 266 11.29 11.92 -5.58
CA VAL A 266 12.06 12.99 -4.92
C VAL A 266 12.60 12.54 -3.57
N MET A 267 11.79 11.91 -2.73
CA MET A 267 12.23 11.50 -1.40
C MET A 267 13.12 10.28 -1.50
N GLU A 268 12.64 9.19 -2.08
CA GLU A 268 13.36 7.93 -2.16
C GLU A 268 14.52 8.01 -3.15
N GLY A 269 14.23 8.28 -4.42
CA GLY A 269 15.22 8.23 -5.50
C GLY A 269 16.31 9.30 -5.41
N LEU A 270 15.98 10.53 -4.97
CA LEU A 270 16.95 11.64 -4.89
C LEU A 270 17.53 11.88 -3.49
N VAL A 271 16.90 11.41 -2.43
CA VAL A 271 17.36 11.66 -1.05
C VAL A 271 17.70 10.37 -0.31
N LEU A 272 16.76 9.46 -0.10
CA LEU A 272 16.97 8.30 0.79
C LEU A 272 17.97 7.29 0.21
N MET A 273 17.86 6.95 -1.07
CA MET A 273 18.76 6.00 -1.73
C MET A 273 20.18 6.56 -1.89
N PRO A 274 20.40 7.81 -2.37
CA PRO A 274 21.74 8.39 -2.42
C PRO A 274 22.38 8.58 -1.04
N LEU A 275 21.58 8.79 0.01
CA LEU A 275 22.08 8.82 1.39
C LEU A 275 22.33 7.42 1.98
N GLY A 276 22.05 6.37 1.22
CA GLY A 276 22.40 4.99 1.54
C GLY A 276 21.53 4.36 2.62
N MET A 277 20.23 4.70 2.71
CA MET A 277 19.33 4.06 3.67
C MET A 277 19.02 2.60 3.31
N TYR A 278 18.75 2.36 2.02
CA TYR A 278 18.46 1.06 1.44
C TYR A 278 18.74 1.09 -0.06
N THR A 279 18.75 -0.08 -0.67
CA THR A 279 18.98 -0.28 -2.10
C THR A 279 18.02 -1.33 -2.66
N PHE A 280 17.72 -1.23 -3.96
CA PHE A 280 16.95 -2.21 -4.71
C PHE A 280 17.89 -3.05 -5.58
N PRO A 281 18.63 -4.01 -5.01
CA PRO A 281 19.65 -4.71 -5.77
C PRO A 281 19.06 -5.66 -6.83
N GLY A 282 17.86 -6.20 -6.58
CA GLY A 282 17.14 -7.02 -7.55
C GLY A 282 16.28 -6.22 -8.54
N ALA A 283 16.49 -4.90 -8.68
CA ALA A 283 15.74 -4.08 -9.60
C ALA A 283 16.05 -4.40 -11.06
N ILE A 284 15.04 -4.33 -11.93
CA ILE A 284 15.24 -4.39 -13.38
C ILE A 284 15.94 -3.12 -13.82
N GLN A 285 17.19 -3.24 -14.23
CA GLN A 285 18.09 -2.13 -14.53
C GLN A 285 17.57 -1.29 -15.70
N SER A 286 16.99 -1.91 -16.73
CA SER A 286 16.42 -1.20 -17.89
C SER A 286 15.22 -0.29 -17.55
N LEU A 287 14.55 -0.53 -16.42
CA LEU A 287 13.43 0.25 -15.93
C LEU A 287 13.80 1.10 -14.70
N SER A 288 15.10 1.32 -14.48
CA SER A 288 15.62 2.02 -13.31
C SER A 288 16.40 3.28 -13.70
N ILE A 289 16.27 4.31 -12.86
CA ILE A 289 17.12 5.50 -12.92
C ILE A 289 18.41 5.20 -12.16
N ASN A 290 19.57 5.59 -12.69
CA ASN A 290 20.90 5.27 -12.15
C ASN A 290 21.18 3.76 -12.06
N ALA A 291 20.70 3.00 -13.05
CA ALA A 291 20.91 1.55 -13.17
C ALA A 291 22.38 1.14 -12.92
N GLY A 292 22.57 0.05 -12.17
CA GLY A 292 23.89 -0.48 -11.85
C GLY A 292 24.62 0.25 -10.71
N THR A 293 24.01 1.26 -10.10
CA THR A 293 24.54 1.92 -8.89
C THR A 293 23.81 1.45 -7.64
N TYR A 294 24.40 1.67 -6.45
CA TYR A 294 23.72 1.35 -5.18
C TYR A 294 22.43 2.17 -4.94
N TYR A 295 22.26 3.28 -5.65
CA TYR A 295 21.10 4.17 -5.52
C TYR A 295 20.21 4.12 -6.77
N GLN A 296 20.21 2.98 -7.48
CA GLN A 296 19.30 2.76 -8.59
C GLN A 296 17.84 2.78 -8.11
N TRP A 297 17.02 3.62 -8.73
CA TRP A 297 15.61 3.75 -8.37
C TRP A 297 14.72 3.16 -9.48
N PRO A 298 14.05 2.03 -9.23
CA PRO A 298 13.16 1.43 -10.21
C PRO A 298 11.92 2.30 -10.42
N ILE A 299 11.61 2.68 -11.66
CA ILE A 299 10.44 3.55 -11.94
C ILE A 299 9.14 2.89 -11.47
N TYR A 300 9.08 1.56 -11.53
CA TYR A 300 7.92 0.79 -11.09
C TYR A 300 7.75 0.83 -9.55
N GLU A 301 8.79 1.09 -8.78
CA GLU A 301 8.68 1.38 -7.34
C GLU A 301 7.79 2.60 -7.10
N GLY A 302 8.10 3.71 -7.76
CA GLY A 302 7.26 4.91 -7.69
C GLY A 302 5.82 4.69 -8.16
N LEU A 303 5.59 3.79 -9.13
CA LEU A 303 4.23 3.43 -9.56
C LEU A 303 3.48 2.65 -8.48
N MET A 304 4.14 1.67 -7.86
CA MET A 304 3.60 0.87 -6.76
C MET A 304 3.29 1.77 -5.55
N TRP A 305 4.25 2.61 -5.15
CA TRP A 305 4.07 3.56 -4.06
C TRP A 305 3.01 4.62 -4.37
N GLY A 306 2.97 5.11 -5.61
CA GLY A 306 1.92 5.99 -6.12
C GLY A 306 0.53 5.37 -5.96
N GLY A 307 0.40 4.06 -6.21
CA GLY A 307 -0.84 3.30 -6.01
C GLY A 307 -1.29 3.27 -4.56
N VAL A 308 -0.39 2.96 -3.63
CA VAL A 308 -0.73 2.94 -2.20
C VAL A 308 -1.04 4.35 -1.69
N GLN A 309 -0.24 5.36 -2.03
CA GLN A 309 -0.52 6.75 -1.64
C GLN A 309 -1.84 7.26 -2.19
N ALA A 310 -2.20 6.89 -3.43
CA ALA A 310 -3.51 7.19 -3.97
C ALA A 310 -4.62 6.53 -3.14
N ALA A 311 -4.48 5.26 -2.76
CA ALA A 311 -5.45 4.56 -1.93
C ALA A 311 -5.61 5.20 -0.54
N LEU A 312 -4.51 5.55 0.13
CA LEU A 312 -4.52 6.24 1.43
C LEU A 312 -5.14 7.64 1.33
N CYS A 313 -4.77 8.41 0.30
CA CYS A 313 -5.37 9.71 0.04
C CYS A 313 -6.87 9.58 -0.23
N CYS A 314 -7.31 8.58 -1.01
CA CYS A 314 -8.73 8.34 -1.25
C CYS A 314 -9.47 7.99 0.04
N LEU A 315 -8.89 7.13 0.87
CA LEU A 315 -9.46 6.75 2.16
C LEU A 315 -9.62 7.97 3.06
N ARG A 316 -8.64 8.87 3.09
CA ARG A 316 -8.65 10.08 3.91
C ARG A 316 -9.51 11.22 3.33
N PHE A 317 -9.56 11.37 2.01
CA PHE A 317 -10.20 12.49 1.32
C PHE A 317 -11.70 12.26 1.12
N PHE A 318 -12.10 11.07 0.67
CA PHE A 318 -13.49 10.74 0.38
C PHE A 318 -14.20 10.20 1.62
N THR A 319 -14.53 11.12 2.52
CA THR A 319 -15.29 10.83 3.75
C THR A 319 -16.75 11.25 3.61
N ASP A 320 -17.65 10.60 4.37
CA ASP A 320 -19.04 11.02 4.49
C ASP A 320 -19.20 12.29 5.34
N ASP A 321 -20.42 12.82 5.45
CA ASP A 321 -20.72 14.02 6.25
C ASP A 321 -20.36 13.88 7.75
N ARG A 322 -20.12 12.66 8.21
CA ARG A 322 -19.69 12.35 9.59
C ARG A 322 -18.18 12.08 9.67
N GLY A 323 -17.43 12.30 8.60
CA GLY A 323 -15.99 12.06 8.52
C GLY A 323 -15.60 10.58 8.56
N ARG A 324 -16.50 9.68 8.12
CA ARG A 324 -16.26 8.23 8.04
C ARG A 324 -15.83 7.82 6.64
N THR A 325 -14.90 6.88 6.58
CA THR A 325 -14.39 6.31 5.34
C THR A 325 -15.32 5.24 4.77
N VAL A 326 -15.04 4.77 3.55
CA VAL A 326 -15.84 3.74 2.86
C VAL A 326 -15.91 2.41 3.61
N VAL A 327 -14.88 2.06 4.37
CA VAL A 327 -14.79 0.79 5.12
C VAL A 327 -15.54 0.84 6.45
N GLU A 328 -15.91 2.03 6.90
CA GLU A 328 -16.68 2.25 8.13
C GLU A 328 -18.20 2.20 7.90
N LYS A 329 -18.64 2.03 6.64
CA LYS A 329 -20.07 1.99 6.32
C LYS A 329 -20.79 0.88 7.09
N GLY A 330 -21.74 1.28 7.91
CA GLY A 330 -22.51 0.39 8.80
C GLY A 330 -22.03 0.35 10.24
N LEU A 331 -21.11 1.24 10.64
CA LEU A 331 -20.65 1.38 12.04
C LEU A 331 -21.82 1.62 13.00
N ASP A 332 -22.88 2.32 12.57
CA ASP A 332 -24.09 2.58 13.37
C ASP A 332 -24.82 1.27 13.77
N ASN A 333 -24.59 0.17 13.06
CA ASN A 333 -25.17 -1.15 13.36
C ASN A 333 -24.33 -1.98 14.35
N VAL A 334 -23.19 -1.46 14.81
CA VAL A 334 -22.31 -2.14 15.76
C VAL A 334 -22.81 -1.86 17.17
N ARG A 335 -23.49 -2.85 17.75
CA ARG A 335 -23.95 -2.82 19.14
C ARG A 335 -22.76 -2.86 20.10
N GLY A 336 -22.68 -1.87 20.98
CA GLY A 336 -21.71 -1.78 22.08
C GLY A 336 -21.37 -0.33 22.43
N GLY A 337 -20.58 -0.16 23.49
CA GLY A 337 -20.12 1.16 23.93
C GLY A 337 -19.10 1.80 22.98
N PHE A 338 -18.79 3.07 23.25
CA PHE A 338 -17.89 3.89 22.44
C PHE A 338 -16.55 3.21 22.13
N ALA A 339 -15.91 2.58 23.13
CA ALA A 339 -14.63 1.90 22.97
C ALA A 339 -14.68 0.77 21.91
N LYS A 340 -15.75 -0.05 21.93
CA LYS A 340 -15.93 -1.13 20.96
C LYS A 340 -16.12 -0.59 19.54
N GLN A 341 -16.88 0.49 19.38
CA GLN A 341 -17.06 1.13 18.08
C GLN A 341 -15.75 1.72 17.55
N GLN A 342 -14.94 2.36 18.41
CA GLN A 342 -13.62 2.87 18.02
C GLN A 342 -12.65 1.75 17.62
N LEU A 343 -12.64 0.62 18.35
CA LEU A 343 -11.81 -0.53 18.01
C LEU A 343 -12.22 -1.14 16.66
N VAL A 344 -13.52 -1.38 16.45
CA VAL A 344 -14.05 -1.92 15.18
C VAL A 344 -13.73 -0.97 14.02
N ARG A 345 -13.87 0.34 14.23
CA ARG A 345 -13.50 1.37 13.27
C ARG A 345 -12.01 1.31 12.93
N PHE A 346 -11.15 1.25 13.94
CA PHE A 346 -9.70 1.15 13.78
C PHE A 346 -9.30 -0.11 13.01
N LEU A 347 -9.80 -1.29 13.39
CA LEU A 347 -9.49 -2.55 12.72
C LEU A 347 -9.92 -2.52 11.23
N ALA A 348 -11.06 -1.89 10.93
CA ALA A 348 -11.51 -1.76 9.54
C ALA A 348 -10.58 -0.86 8.70
N ILE A 349 -10.14 0.28 9.26
CA ILE A 349 -9.18 1.19 8.62
C ILE A 349 -7.82 0.51 8.44
N PHE A 350 -7.35 -0.17 9.49
CA PHE A 350 -6.10 -0.91 9.47
C PHE A 350 -6.09 -2.00 8.39
N ALA A 351 -7.19 -2.75 8.26
CA ALA A 351 -7.34 -3.74 7.21
C ALA A 351 -7.33 -3.11 5.81
N ALA A 352 -7.99 -1.97 5.63
CA ALA A 352 -8.04 -1.27 4.35
C ALA A 352 -6.66 -0.77 3.91
N ILE A 353 -5.91 -0.17 4.84
CA ILE A 353 -4.54 0.30 4.62
C ILE A 353 -3.62 -0.88 4.35
N SER A 354 -3.69 -1.94 5.15
CA SER A 354 -2.89 -3.14 4.96
C SER A 354 -3.16 -3.81 3.61
N ALA A 355 -4.44 -3.91 3.22
CA ALA A 355 -4.82 -4.44 1.92
C ALA A 355 -4.35 -3.57 0.75
N SER A 356 -4.34 -2.24 0.91
CA SER A 356 -3.82 -1.33 -0.10
C SER A 356 -2.33 -1.52 -0.35
N PHE A 357 -1.52 -1.64 0.71
CA PHE A 357 -0.10 -1.93 0.61
C PHE A 357 0.13 -3.32 0.00
N PHE A 358 -0.57 -4.33 0.50
CA PHE A 358 -0.44 -5.69 -0.04
C PHE A 358 -0.76 -5.76 -1.54
N THR A 359 -1.85 -5.13 -1.97
CA THR A 359 -2.35 -5.24 -3.35
C THR A 359 -1.57 -4.37 -4.33
N PHE A 360 -1.29 -3.12 -3.98
CA PHE A 360 -0.66 -2.17 -4.90
C PHE A 360 0.87 -2.20 -4.85
N TYR A 361 1.44 -2.80 -3.82
CA TYR A 361 2.88 -2.79 -3.61
C TYR A 361 3.46 -4.20 -3.49
N ILE A 362 3.07 -4.99 -2.49
CA ILE A 362 3.68 -6.32 -2.27
C ILE A 362 3.45 -7.28 -3.45
N VAL A 363 2.21 -7.44 -3.91
CA VAL A 363 1.89 -8.34 -5.03
C VAL A 363 2.67 -8.00 -6.32
N PRO A 364 2.62 -6.75 -6.84
CA PRO A 364 3.40 -6.42 -8.02
C PRO A 364 4.91 -6.47 -7.76
N ALA A 365 5.40 -6.06 -6.59
CA ALA A 365 6.83 -6.14 -6.27
C ALA A 365 7.33 -7.59 -6.29
N GLN A 366 6.54 -8.55 -5.78
CA GLN A 366 6.90 -9.97 -5.85
C GLN A 366 6.88 -10.53 -7.28
N PHE A 367 6.02 -10.01 -8.15
CA PHE A 367 6.09 -10.36 -9.56
C PHE A 367 7.35 -9.79 -10.23
N MET A 368 7.77 -8.57 -9.86
CA MET A 368 8.98 -7.97 -10.40
C MET A 368 10.25 -8.66 -9.86
N SER A 369 10.24 -9.13 -8.61
CA SER A 369 11.40 -9.79 -7.97
C SER A 369 11.78 -11.13 -8.61
N THR A 370 10.85 -11.80 -9.31
CA THR A 370 11.15 -13.01 -10.10
C THR A 370 11.86 -12.72 -11.41
N HIS A 371 11.94 -11.45 -11.80
CA HIS A 371 12.62 -10.96 -12.99
C HIS A 371 13.84 -10.10 -12.63
N ALA A 372 14.44 -10.35 -11.46
CA ALA A 372 15.57 -9.58 -10.98
C ALA A 372 16.78 -9.71 -11.93
N ASP A 373 17.35 -8.56 -12.31
CA ASP A 373 18.63 -8.47 -13.00
C ASP A 373 19.79 -8.83 -12.06
N PRO A 374 21.02 -8.98 -12.57
CA PRO A 374 22.19 -9.18 -11.73
C PRO A 374 22.29 -8.07 -10.68
N TRP A 375 22.55 -8.45 -9.43
CA TRP A 375 22.86 -7.49 -8.39
C TRP A 375 24.02 -6.59 -8.82
N PRO A 376 23.90 -5.26 -8.77
CA PRO A 376 24.97 -4.38 -9.22
C PRO A 376 26.27 -4.62 -8.46
N GLU A 377 27.41 -4.61 -9.16
CA GLU A 377 28.74 -4.69 -8.53
C GLU A 377 28.94 -3.60 -7.47
N ASP A 378 28.34 -2.42 -7.71
CA ASP A 378 28.38 -1.30 -6.78
C ASP A 378 27.64 -1.63 -5.47
N VAL A 379 26.59 -2.44 -5.49
CA VAL A 379 25.98 -2.96 -4.25
C VAL A 379 26.87 -4.04 -3.63
N GLN A 380 27.36 -4.99 -4.43
CA GLN A 380 28.11 -6.15 -3.92
C GLN A 380 29.41 -5.78 -3.20
N LYS A 381 30.10 -4.73 -3.66
CA LYS A 381 31.32 -4.24 -2.98
C LYS A 381 31.06 -3.48 -1.66
N ARG A 382 29.80 -3.31 -1.26
CA ARG A 382 29.37 -2.65 -0.02
C ARG A 382 28.68 -3.68 0.87
N SER A 383 29.46 -4.29 1.75
CA SER A 383 28.97 -5.33 2.67
C SER A 383 27.75 -4.91 3.49
N TYR A 384 27.62 -3.62 3.78
CA TYR A 384 26.50 -3.08 4.54
C TYR A 384 25.16 -3.12 3.78
N PHE A 385 25.17 -3.41 2.47
CA PHE A 385 23.96 -3.67 1.67
C PHE A 385 23.74 -5.15 1.35
N THR A 386 24.76 -6.00 1.44
CA THR A 386 24.59 -7.45 1.20
C THR A 386 24.14 -8.20 2.46
N SER A 387 24.42 -7.64 3.66
CA SER A 387 23.90 -8.17 4.94
C SER A 387 24.26 -9.65 5.19
N GLY A 388 25.36 -10.12 4.61
CA GLY A 388 25.78 -11.53 4.68
C GLY A 388 24.82 -12.51 3.99
N ILE A 389 23.85 -12.03 3.21
CA ILE A 389 22.88 -12.87 2.49
C ILE A 389 23.56 -13.57 1.30
N CYS A 390 24.50 -12.89 0.66
CA CYS A 390 25.22 -13.36 -0.51
C CYS A 390 26.53 -12.59 -0.73
N GLY A 391 27.35 -13.07 -1.68
CA GLY A 391 28.56 -12.41 -2.15
C GLY A 391 29.79 -12.78 -1.32
N ASP A 392 30.76 -11.87 -1.29
CA ASP A 392 32.04 -12.09 -0.61
C ASP A 392 31.85 -12.43 0.88
N GLY A 393 32.61 -13.41 1.37
CA GLY A 393 32.47 -13.96 2.72
C GLY A 393 31.29 -14.92 2.93
N THR A 394 30.61 -15.35 1.86
CA THR A 394 29.50 -16.33 1.93
C THR A 394 29.70 -17.50 0.98
N ASP A 395 28.96 -18.59 1.18
CA ASP A 395 28.89 -19.75 0.28
C ASP A 395 27.95 -19.53 -0.91
N ARG A 396 27.30 -18.37 -0.99
CA ARG A 396 26.23 -18.08 -1.94
C ARG A 396 26.56 -16.91 -2.86
N PRO A 397 26.54 -17.08 -4.19
CA PRO A 397 26.61 -15.95 -5.09
C PRO A 397 25.39 -15.04 -4.89
N CYS A 398 25.54 -13.74 -5.16
CA CYS A 398 24.40 -12.85 -5.18
C CYS A 398 23.44 -13.18 -6.32
N PRO A 399 22.13 -12.92 -6.16
CA PRO A 399 21.13 -13.24 -7.18
C PRO A 399 21.55 -12.76 -8.58
N HIS A 400 21.49 -13.70 -9.52
CA HIS A 400 21.86 -13.51 -10.91
C HIS A 400 20.86 -14.27 -11.80
N PRO A 401 20.40 -13.69 -12.93
CA PRO A 401 19.42 -14.33 -13.81
C PRO A 401 19.91 -15.66 -14.43
N ASP A 402 21.23 -15.84 -14.53
CA ASP A 402 21.83 -17.10 -15.02
C ASP A 402 21.73 -18.25 -14.01
N LEU A 403 21.36 -17.96 -12.76
CA LEU A 403 21.22 -18.95 -11.69
C LEU A 403 19.74 -19.13 -11.31
N PRO A 404 19.32 -20.36 -10.97
CA PRO A 404 17.99 -20.58 -10.40
C PRO A 404 17.80 -19.78 -9.11
N ILE A 405 16.59 -19.26 -8.87
CA ILE A 405 16.26 -18.59 -7.61
C ILE A 405 16.25 -19.64 -6.49
N PRO A 406 17.20 -19.60 -5.54
CA PRO A 406 17.24 -20.57 -4.48
C PRO A 406 16.14 -20.30 -3.46
N THR A 407 15.50 -21.36 -2.99
CA THR A 407 14.57 -21.30 -1.87
C THR A 407 15.23 -21.79 -0.59
N LYS A 408 14.60 -21.54 0.55
CA LYS A 408 15.00 -22.08 1.86
C LYS A 408 15.12 -23.61 1.89
N HIS A 409 14.44 -24.33 1.00
CA HIS A 409 14.36 -25.79 0.99
C HIS A 409 14.96 -26.44 -0.26
N SER A 410 15.51 -25.68 -1.20
CA SER A 410 16.10 -26.21 -2.43
C SER A 410 17.62 -26.32 -2.31
N GLY A 411 18.21 -27.10 -3.21
CA GLY A 411 19.63 -26.94 -3.53
C GLY A 411 19.91 -25.57 -4.16
N TYR A 412 21.17 -25.17 -4.15
CA TYR A 412 21.64 -23.92 -4.75
C TYR A 412 23.05 -24.13 -5.34
N ILE A 413 23.44 -23.27 -6.29
CA ILE A 413 24.80 -23.25 -6.83
C ILE A 413 25.66 -22.36 -5.94
N ASN A 414 26.78 -22.89 -5.43
CA ASN A 414 27.70 -22.12 -4.59
C ASN A 414 28.61 -21.21 -5.45
N VAL A 415 29.48 -20.45 -4.78
CA VAL A 415 30.42 -19.52 -5.43
C VAL A 415 31.47 -20.22 -6.33
N ASP A 416 31.69 -21.52 -6.13
CA ASP A 416 32.59 -22.35 -6.94
C ASP A 416 31.89 -23.00 -8.15
N GLY A 417 30.58 -22.79 -8.31
CA GLY A 417 29.78 -23.38 -9.39
C GLY A 417 29.28 -24.79 -9.11
N GLU A 418 29.39 -25.28 -7.87
CA GLU A 418 28.94 -26.61 -7.45
C GLU A 418 27.52 -26.58 -6.91
N LEU A 419 26.73 -27.62 -7.21
CA LEU A 419 25.40 -27.80 -6.64
C LEU A 419 25.50 -28.30 -5.19
N VAL A 420 25.03 -27.49 -4.25
CA VAL A 420 24.92 -27.83 -2.84
C VAL A 420 23.46 -28.18 -2.53
N LEU A 421 23.22 -29.42 -2.10
CA LEU A 421 21.92 -29.88 -1.64
C LEU A 421 21.75 -29.65 -0.12
N PRO A 422 20.51 -29.47 0.37
CA PRO A 422 20.25 -29.48 1.81
C PRO A 422 20.68 -30.79 2.45
N GLU A 423 21.06 -30.74 3.73
CA GLU A 423 21.48 -31.92 4.48
C GLU A 423 20.41 -33.03 4.43
N GLY A 424 20.84 -34.25 4.09
CA GLY A 424 19.96 -35.42 3.98
C GLY A 424 19.09 -35.46 2.72
N VAL A 425 19.29 -34.57 1.76
CA VAL A 425 18.61 -34.58 0.45
C VAL A 425 19.53 -35.12 -0.63
N GLU A 426 19.04 -36.10 -1.39
CA GLU A 426 19.71 -36.64 -2.57
C GLU A 426 19.06 -36.10 -3.85
N MET A 427 19.79 -36.18 -4.97
CA MET A 427 19.24 -35.82 -6.27
C MET A 427 18.04 -36.71 -6.61
N PRO A 428 16.89 -36.14 -7.03
CA PRO A 428 15.74 -36.94 -7.44
C PRO A 428 16.08 -37.88 -8.60
N ALA A 429 15.70 -39.16 -8.47
CA ALA A 429 15.88 -40.14 -9.53
C ALA A 429 14.99 -39.82 -10.75
N VAL A 430 15.53 -40.03 -11.96
CA VAL A 430 14.76 -39.90 -13.20
C VAL A 430 13.79 -41.08 -13.32
N VAL A 431 12.49 -40.79 -13.36
CA VAL A 431 11.45 -41.80 -13.61
C VAL A 431 11.26 -41.95 -15.12
N PRO A 432 11.47 -43.14 -15.71
CA PRO A 432 11.31 -43.34 -17.14
C PRO A 432 9.83 -43.24 -17.56
N HIS A 433 9.59 -42.80 -18.80
CA HIS A 433 8.25 -42.81 -19.40
C HIS A 433 7.81 -44.26 -19.72
N GLU A 434 6.52 -44.54 -19.56
CA GLU A 434 5.89 -45.81 -19.96
C GLU A 434 5.47 -45.82 -21.43
#